data_AF-A0A949P475-F1
#
_entry.id   AF-A0A949P475-F1
#
_cell.length_a   1.000
_cell.length_b   1.000
_cell.length_c   1.000
_cell.angle_alpha   90.00
_cell.angle_beta   90.00
_cell.angle_gamma   90.00
#
_symmetry.space_group_name_H-M   'P 1'
#
loop_
_entity.id
_entity.type
_entity.pdbx_description
1 polymer ?
#
loop_
_entity_poly.entity_id
_entity_poly.type
_entity_poly.pdbx_seq_one_letter_code
_entity_poly.pdbx_strand_id
1 'polypeptide(L)'
;MTRYHVYAIGNAIVDKEFEVGDALFVEEGITKGQMTLVEAPEQQTLIDTLKSRYGLKKRASGGSAANTVMATQCFGGKTFLSCKVAADEPGDFYAHDLAAAGIHSNLKVEREAGTTGRCVVMVSPDAERTMLTCLGIAGGISEMELVPDLIELSEYVYIEGYLVTSDSARAAAIKAKSIAEKNTKKVALTFSDPSMVEHFKPGLEEMIGEGVDLLFCNQEEALIWTGCQSLDDAIDVLKKSAKQFAVTRGAEGALLYDGEKIIDIAPYSAKAVDTNGAGDMFAGAFLYGITHGLSFEEAGKLASYAASITVSTFGPRLEPEQYRLVLQDFEAIK
;
A
#
# COMPACT_ATOMS: atom_id res chain seq x y z
N MET A 1 19.03 0.25 -21.25
CA MET A 1 18.25 1.01 -20.24
C MET A 1 17.65 0.01 -19.27
N THR A 2 17.66 0.30 -17.98
CA THR A 2 17.03 -0.55 -16.95
C THR A 2 15.52 -0.55 -17.15
N ARG A 3 14.90 -1.73 -17.20
CA ARG A 3 13.43 -1.90 -17.18
C ARG A 3 12.97 -2.20 -15.75
N TYR A 4 11.78 -1.75 -15.40
CA TYR A 4 11.16 -1.98 -14.10
C TYR A 4 9.95 -2.91 -14.25
N HIS A 5 9.76 -3.79 -13.29
CA HIS A 5 8.52 -4.56 -13.19
C HIS A 5 7.39 -3.66 -12.70
N VAL A 6 7.67 -2.80 -11.70
CA VAL A 6 6.69 -1.88 -11.11
C VAL A 6 7.29 -0.49 -10.92
N TYR A 7 6.65 0.52 -11.49
CA TYR A 7 6.80 1.92 -11.10
C TYR A 7 5.65 2.26 -10.16
N ALA A 8 5.91 2.83 -8.98
CA ALA A 8 4.85 3.23 -8.06
C ALA A 8 4.88 4.74 -7.77
N ILE A 9 3.74 5.27 -7.39
CA ILE A 9 3.61 6.60 -6.79
C ILE A 9 2.79 6.51 -5.49
N GLY A 10 3.26 7.18 -4.45
CA GLY A 10 2.57 7.24 -3.16
C GLY A 10 3.19 8.22 -2.17
N ASN A 11 2.47 8.42 -1.06
CA ASN A 11 2.90 9.21 0.06
C ASN A 11 4.04 8.50 0.80
N ALA A 12 5.18 9.18 0.94
CA ALA A 12 6.27 8.69 1.76
C ALA A 12 6.03 9.03 3.23
N ILE A 13 5.83 7.99 4.05
CA ILE A 13 5.48 8.10 5.45
C ILE A 13 6.52 7.37 6.29
N VAL A 14 6.92 7.93 7.43
CA VAL A 14 7.74 7.24 8.43
C VAL A 14 6.85 6.83 9.59
N ASP A 15 6.76 5.52 9.82
CA ASP A 15 5.91 4.91 10.82
C ASP A 15 6.58 4.88 12.19
N LYS A 16 5.78 5.10 13.23
CA LYS A 16 6.12 4.82 14.63
C LYS A 16 5.06 3.88 15.17
N GLU A 17 5.47 2.67 15.48
CA GLU A 17 4.59 1.58 15.87
C GLU A 17 4.59 1.40 17.39
N PHE A 18 3.40 1.18 17.94
CA PHE A 18 3.12 0.98 19.36
C PHE A 18 2.15 -0.19 19.53
N GLU A 19 2.41 -1.04 20.53
CA GLU A 19 1.41 -1.98 21.03
C GLU A 19 0.60 -1.26 22.11
N VAL A 20 -0.72 -1.19 21.96
CA VAL A 20 -1.61 -0.45 22.86
C VAL A 20 -2.75 -1.35 23.36
N GLY A 21 -3.43 -0.91 24.43
CA GLY A 21 -4.66 -1.56 24.90
C GLY A 21 -5.91 -0.83 24.38
N ASP A 22 -7.03 -1.55 24.22
CA ASP A 22 -8.26 -0.99 23.62
C ASP A 22 -8.83 0.23 24.37
N ALA A 23 -8.57 0.35 25.68
CA ALA A 23 -8.99 1.50 26.48
C ALA A 23 -8.44 2.84 25.95
N LEU A 24 -7.25 2.82 25.32
CA LEU A 24 -6.62 4.02 24.78
C LEU A 24 -7.50 4.70 23.72
N PHE A 25 -8.15 3.93 22.85
CA PHE A 25 -8.94 4.48 21.75
C PHE A 25 -10.13 5.30 22.28
N VAL A 26 -10.75 4.84 23.37
CA VAL A 26 -11.85 5.57 24.04
C VAL A 26 -11.32 6.78 24.79
N GLU A 27 -10.18 6.66 25.47
CA GLU A 27 -9.52 7.75 26.23
C GLU A 27 -9.13 8.92 25.32
N GLU A 28 -8.58 8.63 24.14
CA GLU A 28 -8.06 9.62 23.19
C GLU A 28 -9.06 9.99 22.09
N GLY A 29 -10.26 9.39 22.08
CA GLY A 29 -11.30 9.69 21.08
C GLY A 29 -10.95 9.23 19.66
N ILE A 30 -10.24 8.12 19.53
CA ILE A 30 -9.74 7.59 18.26
C ILE A 30 -10.66 6.45 17.79
N THR A 31 -11.14 6.52 16.56
CA THR A 31 -11.88 5.42 15.93
C THR A 31 -10.90 4.31 15.54
N LYS A 32 -11.11 3.11 16.09
CA LYS A 32 -10.29 1.92 15.83
C LYS A 32 -10.46 1.39 14.39
N GLY A 33 -9.39 0.85 13.82
CA GLY A 33 -9.43 0.03 12.59
C GLY A 33 -9.25 0.80 11.28
N GLN A 34 -9.12 2.13 11.32
CA GLN A 34 -9.01 2.98 10.13
C GLN A 34 -7.75 3.86 10.13
N MET A 35 -7.48 4.48 9.00
CA MET A 35 -6.54 5.60 8.88
C MET A 35 -7.27 6.93 9.07
N THR A 36 -6.73 7.82 9.91
CA THR A 36 -7.24 9.18 10.12
C THR A 36 -6.14 10.22 9.89
N LEU A 37 -6.45 11.26 9.13
CA LEU A 37 -5.54 12.39 8.93
C LEU A 37 -5.55 13.31 10.15
N VAL A 38 -4.36 13.73 10.58
CA VAL A 38 -4.16 14.60 11.74
C VAL A 38 -3.10 15.67 11.49
N GLU A 39 -3.19 16.77 12.23
CA GLU A 39 -2.20 17.85 12.19
C GLU A 39 -0.98 17.56 13.07
N ALA A 40 0.18 18.13 12.71
CA ALA A 40 1.45 17.82 13.37
C ALA A 40 1.48 18.06 14.90
N PRO A 41 0.87 19.13 15.46
CA PRO A 41 0.87 19.36 16.91
C PRO A 41 0.06 18.32 17.69
N GLU A 42 -1.09 17.89 17.15
CA GLU A 42 -1.96 16.87 17.75
C GLU A 42 -1.25 15.52 17.75
N GLN A 43 -0.68 15.13 16.60
CA GLN A 43 0.08 13.89 16.47
C GLN A 43 1.28 13.85 17.43
N GLN A 44 1.99 14.96 17.61
CA GLN A 44 3.15 15.02 18.49
C GLN A 44 2.77 14.80 19.95
N THR A 45 1.64 15.36 20.40
CA THR A 45 1.11 15.16 21.76
C THR A 45 0.81 13.69 22.00
N LEU A 46 0.15 13.03 21.05
CA LEU A 46 -0.14 11.59 21.15
C LEU A 46 1.13 10.74 21.16
N ILE A 47 2.11 11.05 20.31
CA ILE A 47 3.41 10.33 20.28
C ILE A 47 4.09 10.37 21.65
N ASP A 48 4.06 11.51 22.33
CA ASP A 48 4.71 11.67 23.64
C ASP A 48 3.97 10.87 24.73
N THR A 49 2.63 10.87 24.71
CA THR A 49 1.79 9.99 25.56
C THR A 49 2.10 8.51 25.32
N LEU A 50 2.14 8.09 24.06
CA LEU A 50 2.38 6.70 23.67
C LEU A 50 3.77 6.22 24.06
N LYS A 51 4.81 7.03 23.82
CA LYS A 51 6.18 6.72 24.24
C LYS A 51 6.30 6.55 25.75
N SER A 52 5.60 7.39 26.52
CA SER A 52 5.61 7.35 27.98
C SER A 52 4.89 6.10 28.53
N ARG A 53 3.73 5.75 27.96
CA ARG A 53 2.86 4.67 28.47
C ARG A 53 3.21 3.27 27.93
N TYR A 54 3.57 3.18 26.65
CA TYR A 54 3.70 1.89 25.93
C TYR A 54 5.12 1.64 25.40
N GLY A 55 5.90 2.70 25.19
CA GLY A 55 7.22 2.63 24.58
C GLY A 55 7.15 2.44 23.06
N LEU A 56 8.10 3.02 22.34
CA LEU A 56 8.21 2.85 20.89
C LEU A 56 8.67 1.41 20.59
N LYS A 57 7.88 0.67 19.82
CA LYS A 57 8.22 -0.71 19.43
C LYS A 57 9.13 -0.75 18.21
N LYS A 58 8.71 -0.04 17.16
CA LYS A 58 9.43 0.00 15.89
C LYS A 58 9.32 1.37 15.25
N ARG A 59 10.36 1.73 14.52
CA ARG A 59 10.34 2.81 13.53
C ARG A 59 10.66 2.18 12.20
N ALA A 60 9.85 2.43 11.19
CA ALA A 60 10.01 1.89 9.85
C ALA A 60 9.64 2.95 8.82
N SER A 61 10.15 2.82 7.59
CA SER A 61 9.50 3.52 6.49
C SER A 61 8.19 2.80 6.21
N GLY A 62 7.13 3.56 6.06
CA GLY A 62 5.79 3.09 5.71
C GLY A 62 5.36 3.64 4.36
N GLY A 63 4.06 3.84 4.19
CA GLY A 63 3.43 4.24 2.94
C GLY A 63 3.05 3.01 2.10
N SER A 64 1.78 2.95 1.67
CA SER A 64 1.21 1.77 1.02
C SER A 64 1.95 1.41 -0.28
N ALA A 65 2.18 2.41 -1.14
CA ALA A 65 2.96 2.22 -2.35
C ALA A 65 4.39 1.76 -2.07
N ALA A 66 5.02 2.30 -1.03
CA ALA A 66 6.39 1.97 -0.65
C ALA A 66 6.51 0.53 -0.12
N ASN A 67 5.58 0.10 0.73
CA ASN A 67 5.50 -1.27 1.23
C ASN A 67 5.26 -2.26 0.09
N THR A 68 4.40 -1.91 -0.86
CA THR A 68 4.12 -2.72 -2.06
C THR A 68 5.37 -2.90 -2.93
N VAL A 69 6.10 -1.82 -3.22
CA VAL A 69 7.34 -1.93 -4.01
C VAL A 69 8.48 -2.58 -3.24
N MET A 70 8.52 -2.44 -1.91
CA MET A 70 9.45 -3.15 -1.04
C MET A 70 9.24 -4.66 -1.14
N ALA A 71 8.00 -5.12 -1.01
CA ALA A 71 7.68 -6.53 -1.18
C ALA A 71 8.07 -7.04 -2.58
N THR A 72 7.66 -6.31 -3.63
CA THR A 72 8.01 -6.65 -5.01
C THR A 72 9.52 -6.74 -5.23
N GLN A 73 10.29 -5.77 -4.71
CA GLN A 73 11.74 -5.71 -4.81
C GLN A 73 12.40 -6.88 -4.06
N CYS A 74 11.96 -7.17 -2.83
CA CYS A 74 12.54 -8.23 -2.00
C CYS A 74 12.26 -9.64 -2.53
N PHE A 75 11.14 -9.83 -3.26
CA PHE A 75 10.89 -11.06 -4.02
C PHE A 75 11.77 -11.21 -5.27
N GLY A 76 12.51 -10.18 -5.66
CA GLY A 76 13.42 -10.20 -6.81
C GLY A 76 12.95 -9.34 -8.00
N GLY A 77 11.87 -8.58 -7.82
CA GLY A 77 11.43 -7.57 -8.76
C GLY A 77 12.40 -6.38 -8.85
N LYS A 78 12.11 -5.48 -9.79
CA LYS A 78 12.86 -4.23 -9.98
C LYS A 78 11.84 -3.10 -9.92
N THR A 79 11.98 -2.24 -8.93
CA THR A 79 10.97 -1.23 -8.67
C THR A 79 11.51 0.19 -8.71
N PHE A 80 10.61 1.12 -9.00
CA PHE A 80 10.83 2.55 -8.89
C PHE A 80 9.72 3.16 -8.04
N LEU A 81 10.03 4.11 -7.16
CA LEU A 81 9.05 4.85 -6.37
C LEU A 81 9.18 6.37 -6.58
N SER A 82 8.12 6.99 -7.08
CA SER A 82 7.89 8.43 -6.97
C SER A 82 7.26 8.76 -5.62
N CYS A 83 7.94 9.57 -4.82
CA CYS A 83 7.46 10.03 -3.54
C CYS A 83 8.07 11.39 -3.18
N LYS A 84 7.67 11.96 -2.03
CA LYS A 84 8.16 13.24 -1.54
C LYS A 84 8.50 13.16 -0.06
N VAL A 85 9.75 13.48 0.29
CA VAL A 85 10.24 13.59 1.68
C VAL A 85 11.07 14.85 1.85
N ALA A 86 11.05 15.44 3.04
CA ALA A 86 11.70 16.71 3.31
C ALA A 86 13.22 16.54 3.50
N ALA A 87 13.94 17.65 3.48
CA ALA A 87 15.32 17.74 3.95
C ALA A 87 15.36 17.73 5.50
N ASP A 88 14.86 16.65 6.10
CA ASP A 88 14.86 16.40 7.54
C ASP A 88 15.31 14.96 7.84
N GLU A 89 15.56 14.66 9.13
CA GLU A 89 16.05 13.34 9.55
C GLU A 89 15.10 12.19 9.17
N PRO A 90 13.75 12.31 9.29
CA PRO A 90 12.87 11.25 8.81
C PRO A 90 12.93 11.05 7.30
N GLY A 91 13.12 12.11 6.52
CA GLY A 91 13.33 12.02 5.07
C GLY A 91 14.66 11.36 4.71
N ASP A 92 15.73 11.62 5.47
CA ASP A 92 17.02 10.93 5.33
C ASP A 92 16.89 9.45 5.62
N PHE A 93 16.23 9.10 6.73
CA PHE A 93 15.93 7.73 7.11
C PHE A 93 15.16 6.99 6.01
N TYR A 94 14.09 7.60 5.49
CA TYR A 94 13.26 7.02 4.44
C TYR A 94 14.03 6.78 3.14
N ALA A 95 14.81 7.78 2.70
CA ALA A 95 15.62 7.66 1.48
C ALA A 95 16.73 6.60 1.61
N HIS A 96 17.36 6.50 2.78
CA HIS A 96 18.35 5.46 3.07
C HIS A 96 17.74 4.07 3.03
N ASP A 97 16.57 3.88 3.64
CA ASP A 97 15.86 2.60 3.68
C ASP A 97 15.48 2.10 2.28
N LEU A 98 14.93 2.97 1.42
CA LEU A 98 14.67 2.63 0.01
C LEU A 98 15.95 2.21 -0.73
N ALA A 99 17.04 2.98 -0.56
CA ALA A 99 18.31 2.70 -1.22
C ALA A 99 18.93 1.38 -0.72
N ALA A 100 18.84 1.09 0.58
CA ALA A 100 19.32 -0.14 1.19
C ALA A 100 18.56 -1.38 0.66
N ALA A 101 17.27 -1.24 0.38
CA ALA A 101 16.46 -2.27 -0.28
C ALA A 101 16.72 -2.39 -1.80
N GLY A 102 17.51 -1.50 -2.38
CA GLY A 102 17.77 -1.46 -3.82
C GLY A 102 16.62 -0.90 -4.66
N ILE A 103 15.69 -0.18 -4.03
CA ILE A 103 14.57 0.49 -4.72
C ILE A 103 15.08 1.79 -5.32
N HIS A 104 14.83 1.99 -6.61
CA HIS A 104 15.12 3.27 -7.25
C HIS A 104 14.01 4.29 -6.89
N SER A 105 14.37 5.55 -6.71
CA SER A 105 13.38 6.60 -6.45
C SER A 105 13.74 7.93 -7.10
N ASN A 106 12.80 8.87 -7.12
CA ASN A 106 13.03 10.25 -7.56
C ASN A 106 13.77 11.10 -6.52
N LEU A 107 14.05 10.55 -5.33
CA LEU A 107 14.65 11.29 -4.22
C LEU A 107 16.10 11.64 -4.53
N LYS A 108 16.38 12.95 -4.54
CA LYS A 108 17.72 13.52 -4.71
C LYS A 108 18.32 13.87 -3.35
N VAL A 109 19.62 14.18 -3.32
CA VAL A 109 20.30 14.70 -2.12
C VAL A 109 19.72 16.06 -1.71
N GLU A 110 19.43 16.92 -2.70
CA GLU A 110 18.77 18.21 -2.45
C GLU A 110 17.25 18.02 -2.47
N ARG A 111 16.63 18.12 -1.28
CA ARG A 111 15.18 18.04 -1.07
C ARG A 111 14.66 19.34 -0.48
N GLU A 112 13.37 19.59 -0.63
CA GLU A 112 12.75 20.81 -0.10
C GLU A 112 12.70 20.80 1.45
N ALA A 113 12.71 21.99 2.04
CA ALA A 113 12.48 22.15 3.47
C ALA A 113 11.02 21.81 3.82
N GLY A 114 10.79 21.31 5.03
CA GLY A 114 9.47 20.95 5.51
C GLY A 114 9.54 19.87 6.58
N THR A 115 8.46 19.10 6.70
CA THR A 115 8.41 17.92 7.58
C THR A 115 7.98 16.72 6.76
N THR A 116 8.79 15.67 6.79
CA THR A 116 8.45 14.38 6.18
C THR A 116 7.21 13.80 6.84
N GLY A 117 6.35 13.15 6.04
CA GLY A 117 5.13 12.53 6.52
C GLY A 117 5.41 11.48 7.59
N ARG A 118 4.52 11.39 8.58
CA ARG A 118 4.65 10.48 9.74
C ARG A 118 3.33 9.82 10.03
N CYS A 119 3.35 8.53 10.35
CA CYS A 119 2.19 7.81 10.84
C CYS A 119 2.47 7.25 12.24
N VAL A 120 1.48 7.40 13.11
CA VAL A 120 1.43 6.69 14.38
C VAL A 120 0.58 5.46 14.18
N VAL A 121 1.20 4.29 14.27
CA VAL A 121 0.53 3.00 14.12
C VAL A 121 0.33 2.40 15.50
N MET A 122 -0.92 2.14 15.85
CA MET A 122 -1.31 1.54 17.12
C MET A 122 -1.91 0.16 16.86
N VAL A 123 -1.26 -0.86 17.40
CA VAL A 123 -1.67 -2.27 17.26
C VAL A 123 -2.32 -2.72 18.57
N SER A 124 -3.58 -3.14 18.50
CA SER A 124 -4.33 -3.66 19.64
C SER A 124 -4.18 -5.18 19.82
N PRO A 125 -4.61 -5.77 20.96
CA PRO A 125 -4.40 -7.19 21.25
C PRO A 125 -5.07 -8.17 20.26
N ASP A 126 -6.05 -7.71 19.49
CA ASP A 126 -6.68 -8.45 18.39
C ASP A 126 -5.95 -8.31 17.04
N ALA A 127 -4.72 -7.78 17.06
CA ALA A 127 -3.86 -7.52 15.90
C ALA A 127 -4.39 -6.49 14.90
N GLU A 128 -5.48 -5.80 15.24
CA GLU A 128 -6.00 -4.71 14.42
C GLU A 128 -5.12 -3.46 14.56
N ARG A 129 -4.88 -2.79 13.43
CA ARG A 129 -4.11 -1.55 13.35
C ARG A 129 -5.03 -0.35 13.22
N THR A 130 -4.67 0.72 13.93
CA THR A 130 -5.29 2.05 13.84
C THR A 130 -4.20 3.08 13.57
N MET A 131 -4.41 3.94 12.56
CA MET A 131 -3.35 4.80 12.03
C MET A 131 -3.74 6.27 12.11
N LEU A 132 -2.86 7.10 12.68
CA LEU A 132 -2.98 8.56 12.66
C LEU A 132 -1.84 9.16 11.85
N THR A 133 -2.17 9.69 10.68
CA THR A 133 -1.20 10.13 9.68
C THR A 133 -1.16 11.65 9.58
N CYS A 134 0.03 12.21 9.78
CA CYS A 134 0.34 13.58 9.42
C CYS A 134 1.14 13.55 8.12
N LEU A 135 0.52 13.98 7.02
CA LEU A 135 1.11 13.85 5.68
C LEU A 135 2.37 14.70 5.48
N GLY A 136 2.50 15.82 6.21
CA GLY A 136 3.61 16.74 6.01
C GLY A 136 3.74 17.14 4.55
N ILE A 137 4.96 17.17 4.01
CA ILE A 137 5.16 17.47 2.58
C ILE A 137 4.73 16.33 1.64
N ALA A 138 4.58 15.10 2.14
CA ALA A 138 4.20 13.95 1.30
C ALA A 138 2.82 14.17 0.66
N GLY A 139 1.90 14.79 1.40
CA GLY A 139 0.58 15.17 0.88
C GLY A 139 0.62 16.22 -0.23
N GLY A 140 1.76 16.91 -0.41
CA GLY A 140 2.01 17.86 -1.49
C GLY A 140 2.80 17.27 -2.66
N ILE A 141 2.84 15.94 -2.81
CA ILE A 141 3.31 15.29 -4.03
C ILE A 141 2.51 15.77 -5.24
N SER A 142 3.19 15.91 -6.38
CA SER A 142 2.68 16.54 -7.58
C SER A 142 3.26 15.88 -8.84
N GLU A 143 2.88 16.38 -10.01
CA GLU A 143 3.45 15.93 -11.29
C GLU A 143 4.98 16.12 -11.37
N MET A 144 5.59 16.98 -10.54
CA MET A 144 7.04 17.21 -10.53
C MET A 144 7.83 16.03 -9.99
N GLU A 145 7.22 15.19 -9.16
CA GLU A 145 7.86 13.99 -8.60
C GLU A 145 7.81 12.80 -9.57
N LEU A 146 7.07 12.90 -10.68
CA LEU A 146 7.01 11.88 -11.71
C LEU A 146 8.28 11.87 -12.57
N VAL A 147 8.68 10.68 -13.01
CA VAL A 147 9.78 10.49 -13.96
C VAL A 147 9.23 9.78 -15.21
N PRO A 148 8.68 10.52 -16.19
CA PRO A 148 7.95 9.95 -17.32
C PRO A 148 8.72 8.85 -18.07
N ASP A 149 10.00 9.08 -18.38
CA ASP A 149 10.84 8.10 -19.08
C ASP A 149 10.91 6.75 -18.35
N LEU A 150 10.82 6.74 -17.01
CA LEU A 150 10.86 5.51 -16.22
C LEU A 150 9.49 4.83 -16.13
N ILE A 151 8.39 5.59 -16.24
CA ILE A 151 7.05 5.02 -16.46
C ILE A 151 7.04 4.25 -17.78
N GLU A 152 7.63 4.81 -18.85
CA GLU A 152 7.74 4.16 -20.15
C GLU A 152 8.62 2.90 -20.15
N LEU A 153 9.51 2.76 -19.16
CA LEU A 153 10.36 1.60 -18.97
C LEU A 153 9.80 0.60 -17.94
N SER A 154 8.60 0.84 -17.41
CA SER A 154 7.90 -0.06 -16.49
C SER A 154 6.95 -1.02 -17.21
N GLU A 155 6.59 -2.13 -16.57
CA GLU A 155 5.50 -3.02 -17.00
C GLU A 155 4.16 -2.61 -16.40
N TYR A 156 4.15 -2.33 -15.09
CA TYR A 156 3.03 -1.77 -14.36
C TYR A 156 3.37 -0.41 -13.73
N VAL A 157 2.40 0.51 -13.74
CA VAL A 157 2.34 1.66 -12.85
C VAL A 157 1.36 1.36 -11.72
N TYR A 158 1.84 1.34 -10.48
CA TYR A 158 1.04 1.15 -9.27
C TYR A 158 0.74 2.49 -8.59
N ILE A 159 -0.53 2.75 -8.28
CA ILE A 159 -1.01 4.00 -7.70
C ILE A 159 -1.74 3.68 -6.41
N GLU A 160 -1.35 4.30 -5.29
CA GLU A 160 -2.15 4.23 -4.07
C GLU A 160 -3.33 5.21 -4.11
N GLY A 161 -4.48 4.76 -3.64
CA GLY A 161 -5.71 5.55 -3.48
C GLY A 161 -5.57 6.71 -2.50
N TYR A 162 -4.65 6.62 -1.51
CA TYR A 162 -4.36 7.73 -0.59
C TYR A 162 -3.95 9.04 -1.29
N LEU A 163 -3.48 9.01 -2.54
CA LEU A 163 -3.19 10.23 -3.30
C LEU A 163 -4.44 11.08 -3.60
N VAL A 164 -5.63 10.55 -3.37
CA VAL A 164 -6.89 11.30 -3.54
C VAL A 164 -7.03 12.47 -2.57
N THR A 165 -6.30 12.45 -1.43
CA THR A 165 -6.48 13.39 -0.32
C THR A 165 -5.98 14.81 -0.60
N SER A 166 -5.30 15.05 -1.74
CA SER A 166 -4.93 16.40 -2.17
C SER A 166 -5.04 16.56 -3.68
N ASP A 167 -5.32 17.78 -4.13
CA ASP A 167 -5.50 18.06 -5.56
C ASP A 167 -4.21 17.82 -6.37
N SER A 168 -3.04 18.16 -5.81
CA SER A 168 -1.76 17.94 -6.49
C SER A 168 -1.41 16.45 -6.60
N ALA A 169 -1.69 15.67 -5.54
CA ALA A 169 -1.42 14.24 -5.51
C ALA A 169 -2.37 13.50 -6.46
N ARG A 170 -3.65 13.89 -6.48
CA ARG A 170 -4.65 13.39 -7.43
C ARG A 170 -4.26 13.70 -8.87
N ALA A 171 -3.81 14.92 -9.15
CA ALA A 171 -3.30 15.28 -10.47
C ALA A 171 -2.07 14.44 -10.88
N ALA A 172 -1.15 14.18 -9.95
CA ALA A 172 0.01 13.32 -10.18
C ALA A 172 -0.39 11.88 -10.52
N ALA A 173 -1.35 11.31 -9.79
CA ALA A 173 -1.90 9.97 -10.06
C ALA A 173 -2.54 9.89 -11.45
N ILE A 174 -3.41 10.85 -11.81
CA ILE A 174 -4.05 10.92 -13.13
C ILE A 174 -2.99 11.08 -14.24
N LYS A 175 -1.97 11.91 -14.00
CA LYS A 175 -0.88 12.11 -14.94
C LYS A 175 -0.06 10.83 -15.15
N ALA A 176 0.29 10.12 -14.08
CA ALA A 176 1.02 8.85 -14.14
C ALA A 176 0.24 7.80 -14.95
N LYS A 177 -1.07 7.66 -14.68
CA LYS A 177 -1.98 6.81 -15.47
C LYS A 177 -1.99 7.21 -16.94
N SER A 178 -2.14 8.50 -17.26
CA SER A 178 -2.15 8.98 -18.65
C SER A 178 -0.85 8.68 -19.39
N ILE A 179 0.30 8.82 -18.74
CA ILE A 179 1.61 8.48 -19.34
C ILE A 179 1.71 6.97 -19.58
N ALA A 180 1.26 6.15 -18.62
CA ALA A 180 1.23 4.71 -18.73
C ALA A 180 0.39 4.25 -19.93
N GLU A 181 -0.84 4.72 -20.03
CA GLU A 181 -1.78 4.35 -21.10
C GLU A 181 -1.27 4.75 -22.49
N LYS A 182 -0.74 5.98 -22.64
CA LYS A 182 -0.14 6.46 -23.89
C LYS A 182 1.02 5.58 -24.35
N ASN A 183 1.72 4.96 -23.43
CA ASN A 183 2.86 4.09 -23.68
C ASN A 183 2.52 2.60 -23.57
N THR A 184 1.23 2.25 -23.57
CA THR A 184 0.73 0.86 -23.50
C THR A 184 1.27 0.11 -22.28
N LYS A 185 1.42 0.81 -21.15
CA LYS A 185 1.78 0.24 -19.85
C LYS A 185 0.52 -0.03 -19.06
N LYS A 186 0.59 -1.06 -18.23
CA LYS A 186 -0.56 -1.45 -17.41
C LYS A 186 -0.64 -0.57 -16.17
N VAL A 187 -1.85 -0.27 -15.74
CA VAL A 187 -2.09 0.53 -14.53
C VAL A 187 -2.72 -0.36 -13.46
N ALA A 188 -2.07 -0.43 -12.31
CA ALA A 188 -2.58 -1.01 -11.09
C ALA A 188 -2.94 0.11 -10.10
N LEU A 189 -4.07 -0.02 -9.41
CA LEU A 189 -4.49 0.90 -8.37
C LEU A 189 -4.96 0.12 -7.13
N THR A 190 -4.71 0.65 -5.93
CA THR A 190 -5.36 0.16 -4.71
C THR A 190 -6.32 1.21 -4.14
N PHE A 191 -7.47 0.79 -3.61
CA PHE A 191 -8.34 1.70 -2.85
C PHE A 191 -7.72 2.18 -1.53
N SER A 192 -6.69 1.48 -1.04
CA SER A 192 -5.89 1.79 0.15
C SER A 192 -6.61 1.66 1.49
N ASP A 193 -7.78 2.28 1.64
CA ASP A 193 -8.52 2.29 2.91
C ASP A 193 -10.02 2.54 2.71
N PRO A 194 -10.90 1.90 3.50
CA PRO A 194 -12.35 2.16 3.48
C PRO A 194 -12.71 3.66 3.54
N SER A 195 -12.02 4.45 4.36
CA SER A 195 -12.28 5.89 4.53
C SER A 195 -11.99 6.69 3.25
N MET A 196 -11.02 6.26 2.43
CA MET A 196 -10.74 6.91 1.14
C MET A 196 -11.89 6.65 0.17
N VAL A 197 -12.38 5.40 0.15
CA VAL A 197 -13.52 5.02 -0.70
C VAL A 197 -14.80 5.73 -0.26
N GLU A 198 -15.04 5.84 1.05
CA GLU A 198 -16.24 6.45 1.59
C GLU A 198 -16.26 7.99 1.42
N HIS A 199 -15.17 8.66 1.76
CA HIS A 199 -15.14 10.12 1.85
C HIS A 199 -14.57 10.82 0.62
N PHE A 200 -13.79 10.10 -0.20
CA PHE A 200 -13.11 10.66 -1.37
C PHE A 200 -13.49 9.95 -2.69
N LYS A 201 -14.65 9.27 -2.71
CA LYS A 201 -15.15 8.56 -3.90
C LYS A 201 -15.05 9.36 -5.20
N PRO A 202 -15.49 10.64 -5.28
CA PRO A 202 -15.41 11.38 -6.54
C PRO A 202 -13.98 11.55 -7.05
N GLY A 203 -13.01 11.75 -6.15
CA GLY A 203 -11.61 11.86 -6.53
C GLY A 203 -11.01 10.51 -6.97
N LEU A 204 -11.43 9.41 -6.35
CA LEU A 204 -11.05 8.05 -6.80
C LEU A 204 -11.68 7.72 -8.16
N GLU A 205 -12.91 8.16 -8.43
CA GLU A 205 -13.55 8.08 -9.75
C GLU A 205 -12.75 8.86 -10.80
N GLU A 206 -12.25 10.06 -10.47
CA GLU A 206 -11.35 10.82 -11.36
C GLU A 206 -10.03 10.08 -11.62
N MET A 207 -9.42 9.48 -10.58
CA MET A 207 -8.17 8.72 -10.71
C MET A 207 -8.34 7.45 -11.56
N ILE A 208 -9.47 6.74 -11.40
CA ILE A 208 -9.79 5.53 -12.17
C ILE A 208 -10.19 5.89 -13.60
N GLY A 209 -10.97 6.96 -13.81
CA GLY A 209 -11.49 7.35 -15.12
C GLY A 209 -12.31 6.22 -15.75
N GLU A 210 -11.98 5.85 -17.00
CA GLU A 210 -12.65 4.76 -17.72
C GLU A 210 -12.28 3.35 -17.21
N GLY A 211 -11.36 3.26 -16.27
CA GLY A 211 -10.91 2.01 -15.65
C GLY A 211 -9.39 1.86 -15.57
N VAL A 212 -8.96 0.88 -14.81
CA VAL A 212 -7.55 0.45 -14.68
C VAL A 212 -7.37 -1.00 -15.16
N ASP A 213 -6.13 -1.44 -15.39
CA ASP A 213 -5.86 -2.83 -15.77
C ASP A 213 -6.00 -3.77 -14.58
N LEU A 214 -5.57 -3.35 -13.39
CA LEU A 214 -5.64 -4.15 -12.17
C LEU A 214 -6.07 -3.28 -10.97
N LEU A 215 -7.10 -3.71 -10.25
CA LEU A 215 -7.54 -3.07 -9.01
C LEU A 215 -7.31 -3.99 -7.82
N PHE A 216 -6.70 -3.45 -6.76
CA PHE A 216 -6.55 -4.10 -5.47
C PHE A 216 -7.49 -3.45 -4.46
N CYS A 217 -8.25 -4.24 -3.73
CA CYS A 217 -9.02 -3.76 -2.60
C CYS A 217 -9.27 -4.87 -1.60
N ASN A 218 -9.73 -4.53 -0.41
CA ASN A 218 -10.35 -5.48 0.49
C ASN A 218 -11.87 -5.56 0.27
N GLN A 219 -12.52 -6.52 0.91
CA GLN A 219 -13.97 -6.71 0.80
C GLN A 219 -14.78 -5.48 1.22
N GLU A 220 -14.39 -4.80 2.30
CA GLU A 220 -15.08 -3.62 2.79
C GLU A 220 -14.99 -2.47 1.79
N GLU A 221 -13.80 -2.17 1.29
CA GLU A 221 -13.55 -1.19 0.23
C GLU A 221 -14.36 -1.50 -1.04
N ALA A 222 -14.44 -2.78 -1.43
CA ALA A 222 -15.26 -3.21 -2.56
C ALA A 222 -16.75 -2.94 -2.35
N LEU A 223 -17.28 -3.22 -1.15
CA LEU A 223 -18.69 -3.00 -0.83
C LEU A 223 -19.01 -1.50 -0.76
N ILE A 224 -18.15 -0.69 -0.14
CA ILE A 224 -18.31 0.77 -0.07
C ILE A 224 -18.25 1.38 -1.49
N TRP A 225 -17.28 0.96 -2.31
CA TRP A 225 -17.12 1.47 -3.67
C TRP A 225 -18.34 1.18 -4.54
N THR A 226 -18.87 -0.04 -4.44
CA THR A 226 -19.98 -0.48 -5.29
C THR A 226 -21.35 -0.09 -4.74
N GLY A 227 -21.44 0.18 -3.44
CA GLY A 227 -22.71 0.37 -2.74
C GLY A 227 -23.52 -0.93 -2.58
N CYS A 228 -22.92 -2.08 -2.87
CA CYS A 228 -23.54 -3.39 -2.79
C CYS A 228 -23.54 -3.94 -1.35
N GLN A 229 -24.38 -4.95 -1.09
CA GLN A 229 -24.48 -5.61 0.22
C GLN A 229 -23.75 -6.96 0.26
N SER A 230 -23.32 -7.46 -0.90
CA SER A 230 -22.59 -8.73 -1.04
C SER A 230 -21.46 -8.57 -2.05
N LEU A 231 -20.41 -9.38 -1.88
CA LEU A 231 -19.28 -9.38 -2.81
C LEU A 231 -19.70 -9.90 -4.20
N ASP A 232 -20.63 -10.86 -4.24
CA ASP A 232 -21.17 -11.39 -5.50
C ASP A 232 -21.82 -10.30 -6.35
N ASP A 233 -22.60 -9.39 -5.73
CA ASP A 233 -23.20 -8.25 -6.43
C ASP A 233 -22.15 -7.18 -6.81
N ALA A 234 -21.12 -7.01 -5.97
CA ALA A 234 -20.07 -6.03 -6.19
C ALA A 234 -19.19 -6.37 -7.40
N ILE A 235 -19.02 -7.66 -7.74
CA ILE A 235 -18.19 -8.13 -8.87
C ILE A 235 -18.55 -7.43 -10.18
N ASP A 236 -19.83 -7.36 -10.54
CA ASP A 236 -20.25 -6.79 -11.83
C ASP A 236 -20.11 -5.27 -11.89
N VAL A 237 -20.10 -4.61 -10.73
CA VAL A 237 -19.80 -3.17 -10.63
C VAL A 237 -18.29 -2.94 -10.73
N LEU A 238 -17.47 -3.75 -10.05
CA LEU A 238 -16.01 -3.67 -10.10
C LEU A 238 -15.45 -3.90 -11.51
N LYS A 239 -16.06 -4.80 -12.31
CA LYS A 239 -15.70 -5.00 -13.72
C LYS A 239 -15.80 -3.74 -14.58
N LYS A 240 -16.56 -2.73 -14.15
CA LYS A 240 -16.65 -1.42 -14.84
C LYS A 240 -15.49 -0.49 -14.46
N SER A 241 -14.84 -0.73 -13.33
CA SER A 241 -13.72 0.06 -12.82
C SER A 241 -12.36 -0.56 -13.16
N ALA A 242 -12.29 -1.86 -13.42
CA ALA A 242 -11.04 -2.54 -13.74
C ALA A 242 -11.22 -3.76 -14.65
N LYS A 243 -10.22 -4.00 -15.51
CA LYS A 243 -10.17 -5.21 -16.35
C LYS A 243 -9.92 -6.47 -15.55
N GLN A 244 -9.11 -6.35 -14.49
CA GLN A 244 -8.78 -7.41 -13.55
C GLN A 244 -8.84 -6.84 -12.13
N PHE A 245 -9.12 -7.66 -11.14
CA PHE A 245 -9.07 -7.22 -9.74
C PHE A 245 -8.73 -8.36 -8.77
N ALA A 246 -8.21 -7.97 -7.61
CA ALA A 246 -7.98 -8.83 -6.47
C ALA A 246 -8.62 -8.22 -5.22
N VAL A 247 -9.60 -8.94 -4.66
CA VAL A 247 -10.33 -8.56 -3.45
C VAL A 247 -9.87 -9.44 -2.29
N THR A 248 -9.15 -8.88 -1.33
CA THR A 248 -8.74 -9.61 -0.12
C THR A 248 -9.89 -9.68 0.89
N ARG A 249 -10.08 -10.83 1.52
CA ARG A 249 -11.18 -11.12 2.47
C ARG A 249 -10.65 -11.53 3.85
N GLY A 250 -9.49 -11.01 4.24
CA GLY A 250 -8.85 -11.35 5.51
C GLY A 250 -8.64 -12.87 5.67
N ALA A 251 -9.19 -13.45 6.74
CA ALA A 251 -9.09 -14.87 7.04
C ALA A 251 -9.83 -15.79 6.04
N GLU A 252 -10.65 -15.23 5.13
CA GLU A 252 -11.35 -15.96 4.07
C GLU A 252 -10.57 -16.00 2.74
N GLY A 253 -9.31 -15.53 2.74
CA GLY A 253 -8.43 -15.58 1.58
C GLY A 253 -8.67 -14.41 0.63
N ALA A 254 -8.80 -14.69 -0.67
CA ALA A 254 -9.02 -13.65 -1.67
C ALA A 254 -9.92 -14.13 -2.81
N LEU A 255 -10.62 -13.18 -3.44
CA LEU A 255 -11.37 -13.38 -4.67
C LEU A 255 -10.70 -12.59 -5.80
N LEU A 256 -10.38 -13.27 -6.89
CA LEU A 256 -9.74 -12.67 -8.05
C LEU A 256 -10.67 -12.68 -9.26
N TYR A 257 -10.49 -11.71 -10.14
CA TYR A 257 -11.02 -11.73 -11.50
C TYR A 257 -9.89 -11.51 -12.49
N ASP A 258 -9.62 -12.50 -13.34
CA ASP A 258 -8.52 -12.46 -14.30
C ASP A 258 -8.87 -11.79 -15.64
N GLY A 259 -10.09 -11.24 -15.75
CA GLY A 259 -10.66 -10.69 -16.98
C GLY A 259 -11.62 -11.64 -17.70
N GLU A 260 -11.63 -12.92 -17.33
CA GLU A 260 -12.52 -13.93 -17.93
C GLU A 260 -13.36 -14.63 -16.85
N LYS A 261 -12.73 -15.05 -15.74
CA LYS A 261 -13.36 -15.85 -14.69
C LYS A 261 -13.01 -15.34 -13.29
N ILE A 262 -13.88 -15.69 -12.36
CA ILE A 262 -13.65 -15.52 -10.92
C ILE A 262 -12.83 -16.70 -10.41
N ILE A 263 -11.83 -16.42 -9.58
CA ILE A 263 -10.93 -17.41 -8.97
C ILE A 263 -10.94 -17.18 -7.47
N ASP A 264 -11.33 -18.19 -6.72
CA ASP A 264 -11.29 -18.15 -5.25
C ASP A 264 -9.94 -18.68 -4.76
N ILE A 265 -9.26 -17.91 -3.92
CA ILE A 265 -7.99 -18.25 -3.30
C ILE A 265 -8.24 -18.58 -1.84
N ALA A 266 -8.02 -19.86 -1.50
CA ALA A 266 -8.14 -20.33 -0.13
C ALA A 266 -7.15 -19.60 0.80
N PRO A 267 -7.55 -19.33 2.06
CA PRO A 267 -6.67 -18.71 3.03
C PRO A 267 -5.55 -19.65 3.49
N TYR A 268 -4.43 -19.07 3.88
CA TYR A 268 -3.38 -19.76 4.64
C TYR A 268 -3.56 -19.47 6.14
N SER A 269 -3.42 -20.50 6.97
CA SER A 269 -3.58 -20.35 8.42
C SER A 269 -2.43 -19.51 9.00
N ALA A 270 -2.80 -18.46 9.72
CA ALA A 270 -1.87 -17.56 10.39
C ALA A 270 -2.39 -17.20 11.78
N LYS A 271 -1.47 -16.97 12.71
CA LYS A 271 -1.80 -16.36 14.00
C LYS A 271 -1.50 -14.88 13.90
N ALA A 272 -2.54 -14.07 13.72
CA ALA A 272 -2.39 -12.63 13.59
C ALA A 272 -1.70 -12.02 14.82
N VAL A 273 -0.66 -11.23 14.57
CA VAL A 273 0.12 -10.44 15.52
C VAL A 273 -0.05 -8.96 15.19
N ASP A 274 0.05 -8.61 13.90
CA ASP A 274 -0.16 -7.26 13.39
C ASP A 274 -0.68 -7.35 11.95
N THR A 275 -1.84 -6.77 11.66
CA THR A 275 -2.42 -6.78 10.31
C THR A 275 -1.91 -5.66 9.40
N ASN A 276 -1.04 -4.78 9.91
CA ASN A 276 -0.43 -3.70 9.14
C ASN A 276 0.37 -4.25 7.93
N GLY A 277 0.25 -3.59 6.78
CA GLY A 277 0.95 -3.98 5.55
C GLY A 277 0.48 -5.27 4.89
N ALA A 278 -0.56 -5.96 5.38
CA ALA A 278 -1.06 -7.20 4.77
C ALA A 278 -1.51 -7.00 3.32
N GLY A 279 -2.27 -5.93 3.05
CA GLY A 279 -2.71 -5.57 1.70
C GLY A 279 -1.55 -5.16 0.80
N ASP A 280 -0.58 -4.42 1.33
CA ASP A 280 0.62 -4.00 0.60
C ASP A 280 1.50 -5.20 0.22
N MET A 281 1.69 -6.14 1.16
CA MET A 281 2.38 -7.41 0.89
C MET A 281 1.64 -8.20 -0.19
N PHE A 282 0.32 -8.30 -0.08
CA PHE A 282 -0.49 -9.00 -1.08
C PHE A 282 -0.27 -8.37 -2.46
N ALA A 283 -0.42 -7.04 -2.58
CA ALA A 283 -0.22 -6.34 -3.84
C ALA A 283 1.20 -6.54 -4.39
N GLY A 284 2.22 -6.43 -3.54
CA GLY A 284 3.61 -6.56 -3.97
C GLY A 284 3.99 -7.98 -4.42
N ALA A 285 3.56 -8.99 -3.68
CA ALA A 285 3.72 -10.40 -4.04
C ALA A 285 2.95 -10.75 -5.31
N PHE A 286 1.74 -10.22 -5.47
CA PHE A 286 0.92 -10.41 -6.67
C PHE A 286 1.57 -9.79 -7.90
N LEU A 287 2.00 -8.53 -7.80
CA LEU A 287 2.71 -7.81 -8.87
C LEU A 287 4.01 -8.50 -9.24
N TYR A 288 4.77 -8.99 -8.24
CA TYR A 288 5.93 -9.84 -8.50
C TYR A 288 5.54 -11.07 -9.31
N GLY A 289 4.55 -11.85 -8.86
CA GLY A 289 4.13 -13.08 -9.52
C GLY A 289 3.78 -12.88 -10.98
N ILE A 290 2.90 -11.94 -11.29
CA ILE A 290 2.43 -11.71 -12.66
C ILE A 290 3.52 -11.13 -13.58
N THR A 291 4.48 -10.36 -13.04
CA THR A 291 5.61 -9.83 -13.82
C THR A 291 6.74 -10.87 -13.98
N HIS A 292 6.68 -11.98 -13.24
CA HIS A 292 7.65 -13.09 -13.31
C HIS A 292 7.04 -14.36 -13.94
N GLY A 293 5.91 -14.22 -14.62
CA GLY A 293 5.33 -15.28 -15.45
C GLY A 293 4.46 -16.30 -14.69
N LEU A 294 4.12 -16.04 -13.42
CA LEU A 294 3.08 -16.82 -12.75
C LEU A 294 1.72 -16.53 -13.37
N SER A 295 0.84 -17.54 -13.38
CA SER A 295 -0.57 -17.31 -13.70
C SER A 295 -1.24 -16.41 -12.66
N PHE A 296 -2.38 -15.81 -13.01
CA PHE A 296 -3.13 -14.94 -12.09
C PHE A 296 -3.51 -15.67 -10.78
N GLU A 297 -3.86 -16.95 -10.88
CA GLU A 297 -4.15 -17.81 -9.73
C GLU A 297 -2.91 -18.06 -8.87
N GLU A 298 -1.77 -18.44 -9.48
CA GLU A 298 -0.52 -18.66 -8.76
C GLU A 298 -0.01 -17.39 -8.08
N ALA A 299 -0.09 -16.23 -8.75
CA ALA A 299 0.23 -14.94 -8.15
C ALA A 299 -0.68 -14.62 -6.95
N GLY A 300 -1.97 -14.95 -7.05
CA GLY A 300 -2.92 -14.86 -5.94
C GLY A 300 -2.57 -15.76 -4.75
N LYS A 301 -2.20 -17.02 -5.00
CA LYS A 301 -1.78 -17.96 -3.95
C LYS A 301 -0.50 -17.49 -3.27
N LEU A 302 0.51 -17.04 -4.04
CA LEU A 302 1.72 -16.46 -3.50
C LEU A 302 1.41 -15.23 -2.64
N ALA A 303 0.56 -14.33 -3.13
CA ALA A 303 0.16 -13.13 -2.41
C ALA A 303 -0.57 -13.43 -1.10
N SER A 304 -1.51 -14.38 -1.12
CA SER A 304 -2.22 -14.81 0.07
C SER A 304 -1.28 -15.47 1.09
N TYR A 305 -0.35 -16.31 0.62
CA TYR A 305 0.64 -16.95 1.48
C TYR A 305 1.58 -15.91 2.11
N ALA A 306 2.15 -15.01 1.31
CA ALA A 306 3.03 -13.95 1.79
C ALA A 306 2.33 -13.05 2.83
N ALA A 307 1.08 -12.64 2.58
CA ALA A 307 0.30 -11.86 3.52
C ALA A 307 0.06 -12.63 4.84
N SER A 308 -0.18 -13.94 4.79
CA SER A 308 -0.35 -14.77 6.01
C SER A 308 0.92 -14.81 6.90
N ILE A 309 2.10 -14.75 6.28
CA ILE A 309 3.38 -14.66 6.99
C ILE A 309 3.57 -13.26 7.56
N THR A 310 3.29 -12.20 6.78
CA THR A 310 3.36 -10.81 7.26
C THR A 310 2.51 -10.60 8.50
N VAL A 311 1.24 -11.02 8.48
CA VAL A 311 0.35 -10.79 9.62
C VAL A 311 0.75 -11.55 10.87
N SER A 312 1.61 -12.57 10.74
CA SER A 312 2.16 -13.34 11.86
C SER A 312 3.42 -12.70 12.47
N THR A 313 3.82 -11.53 11.97
CA THR A 313 4.97 -10.73 12.43
C THR A 313 4.54 -9.31 12.79
N PHE A 314 5.36 -8.59 13.54
CA PHE A 314 5.07 -7.21 13.93
C PHE A 314 5.68 -6.21 12.93
N GLY A 315 4.86 -5.27 12.45
CA GLY A 315 5.21 -4.26 11.45
C GLY A 315 4.85 -4.65 10.01
N PRO A 316 4.84 -3.67 9.09
CA PRO A 316 4.26 -3.82 7.75
C PRO A 316 5.13 -4.60 6.75
N ARG A 317 6.34 -4.99 7.13
CA ARG A 317 7.34 -5.60 6.26
C ARG A 317 8.00 -6.77 6.95
N LEU A 318 8.26 -7.82 6.19
CA LEU A 318 9.14 -8.90 6.60
C LEU A 318 10.59 -8.43 6.58
N GLU A 319 11.46 -9.16 7.27
CA GLU A 319 12.90 -9.00 7.08
C GLU A 319 13.32 -9.54 5.70
N PRO A 320 14.35 -8.95 5.05
CA PRO A 320 14.76 -9.31 3.69
C PRO A 320 14.97 -10.81 3.45
N GLU A 321 15.51 -11.55 4.42
CA GLU A 321 15.72 -13.00 4.33
C GLU A 321 14.41 -13.79 4.26
N GLN A 322 13.36 -13.30 4.92
CA GLN A 322 12.08 -14.00 5.00
C GLN A 322 11.34 -14.00 3.66
N TYR A 323 11.49 -12.96 2.83
CA TYR A 323 10.93 -12.94 1.48
C TYR A 323 11.42 -14.11 0.62
N ARG A 324 12.71 -14.45 0.73
CA ARG A 324 13.29 -15.60 0.02
C ARG A 324 12.75 -16.93 0.54
N LEU A 325 12.54 -17.04 1.86
CA LEU A 325 11.94 -18.23 2.46
C LEU A 325 10.49 -18.39 2.00
N VAL A 326 9.71 -17.30 1.94
CA VAL A 326 8.34 -17.32 1.42
C VAL A 326 8.28 -17.88 0.00
N LEU A 327 9.18 -17.49 -0.91
CA LEU A 327 9.22 -18.06 -2.26
C LEU A 327 9.61 -19.54 -2.24
N GLN A 328 10.59 -19.93 -1.44
CA GLN A 328 11.03 -21.32 -1.34
C GLN A 328 9.91 -22.23 -0.81
N ASP A 329 9.23 -21.78 0.23
CA ASP A 329 8.12 -22.50 0.84
C ASP A 329 6.92 -22.55 -0.12
N PHE A 330 6.62 -21.45 -0.82
CA PHE A 330 5.56 -21.41 -1.83
C PHE A 330 5.80 -22.40 -2.97
N GLU A 331 7.01 -22.47 -3.51
CA GLU A 331 7.39 -23.44 -4.54
C GLU A 331 7.25 -24.90 -4.07
N ALA A 332 7.38 -25.15 -2.76
CA ALA A 332 7.22 -26.48 -2.18
C ALA A 332 5.76 -26.90 -1.97
N ILE A 333 4.82 -25.94 -1.92
CA ILE A 333 3.40 -26.18 -1.62
C ILE A 333 2.45 -25.92 -2.80
N LYS A 334 2.96 -25.38 -3.93
CA LYS A 334 2.15 -25.06 -5.11
C LYS A 334 1.83 -26.26 -6.00
#